data_AF-A0ABD1VYT3-F1
#
_entry.id   AF-A0ABD1VYT3-F1
#
_cell.length_a   1.000
_cell.length_b   1.000
_cell.length_c   1.000
_cell.angle_alpha   90.00
_cell.angle_beta   90.00
_cell.angle_gamma   90.00
#
_symmetry.space_group_name_H-M   'P 1'
#
loop_
_entity.id
_entity.type
_entity.pdbx_description
1 polymer ?
#
loop_
_entity_poly.entity_id
_entity_poly.type
_entity_poly.pdbx_seq_one_letter_code
_entity_poly.pdbx_strand_id
1 'polypeptide(L)'
;MKNQNQNPFAAAVKHINGPLPLVNLLSWFFFFVCGLTLGIILCFHYKSFSFNLQLNNGQFSIFTSPSTLPLVTNEITSNTSHVGLKEYVERANNVAHNMTDEELLWRASMTPRIQEFPFHNVPKVAFMFLTRGPVLLAPLWEKFFKGHKGLYSIYVHSDPSFNEPEPEFSVFHGRRIPSKKVEWGHASMIEAERRLLANALLDFSNQRFVLLSETCIPLYNFSTIYSYLMNSTQNFVEAYDLPGPVGRGRYSIHMSPIIKRRQWRKGSQWFEMDRDLAIEVISDRKYFPCISKLLQGFLLC
;
A
#
# COMPACT_ATOMS: atom_id res chain seq x y z
N MET A 1 14.48 43.34 62.68
CA MET A 1 13.39 44.28 62.31
C MET A 1 13.45 44.52 60.80
N LYS A 2 12.27 44.46 60.16
CA LYS A 2 11.86 45.01 58.85
C LYS A 2 12.55 44.57 57.55
N ASN A 3 11.80 43.70 56.89
CA ASN A 3 11.52 43.52 55.47
C ASN A 3 11.19 44.85 54.72
N GLN A 4 11.67 45.04 53.48
CA GLN A 4 10.87 45.26 52.24
C GLN A 4 11.63 45.98 51.10
N ASN A 5 11.67 45.28 49.95
CA ASN A 5 11.37 45.70 48.57
C ASN A 5 11.92 47.02 47.99
N GLN A 6 12.56 46.90 46.82
CA GLN A 6 12.00 47.48 45.59
C GLN A 6 12.53 46.80 44.31
N ASN A 7 11.59 46.56 43.40
CA ASN A 7 11.61 45.73 42.19
C ASN A 7 12.41 46.33 41.03
N PRO A 8 12.96 45.52 40.11
CA PRO A 8 13.45 45.99 38.80
C PRO A 8 12.32 46.22 37.77
N PHE A 9 11.05 46.37 38.20
CA PHE A 9 9.91 46.64 37.30
C PHE A 9 9.85 48.08 36.76
N ALA A 10 10.82 48.94 37.09
CA ALA A 10 10.85 50.34 36.65
C ALA A 10 11.57 50.59 35.30
N ALA A 11 11.93 49.53 34.56
CA ALA A 11 12.47 49.65 33.20
C ALA A 11 11.45 49.33 32.09
N ALA A 12 10.17 49.19 32.46
CA ALA A 12 9.07 49.22 31.50
C ALA A 12 8.56 50.65 31.39
N VAL A 13 8.19 51.05 30.16
CA VAL A 13 7.62 52.36 29.79
C VAL A 13 8.67 53.44 29.50
N LYS A 14 9.42 53.24 28.41
CA LYS A 14 9.79 54.38 27.54
C LYS A 14 9.74 53.95 26.08
N HIS A 15 8.95 54.69 25.31
CA HIS A 15 8.78 54.66 23.85
C HIS A 15 7.93 53.54 23.24
N ILE A 16 6.62 53.62 23.45
CA ILE A 16 5.65 53.27 22.40
C ILE A 16 4.99 54.59 21.99
N ASN A 17 5.50 55.18 20.91
CA ASN A 17 4.81 56.19 20.10
C ASN A 17 5.56 56.31 18.78
N GLY A 18 5.12 55.52 17.80
CA GLY A 18 5.54 55.58 16.40
C GLY A 18 4.41 55.03 15.52
N PRO A 19 4.08 55.66 14.39
CA PRO A 19 2.91 55.28 13.60
C PRO A 19 3.15 54.01 12.76
N LEU A 20 2.24 53.05 12.92
CA LEU A 20 1.81 51.98 12.00
C LEU A 20 2.83 50.90 11.53
N PRO A 21 2.77 49.67 12.09
CA PRO A 21 3.21 48.44 11.41
C PRO A 21 2.15 47.92 10.41
N LEU A 22 1.08 48.68 10.17
CA LEU A 22 -0.06 48.25 9.35
C LEU A 22 0.31 48.07 7.88
N VAL A 23 1.18 48.93 7.33
CA VAL A 23 1.58 48.86 5.92
C VAL A 23 2.43 47.62 5.65
N ASN A 24 3.33 47.27 6.56
CA ASN A 24 4.12 46.03 6.46
C ASN A 24 3.26 44.78 6.63
N LEU A 25 2.26 44.82 7.52
CA LEU A 25 1.31 43.73 7.70
C LEU A 25 0.44 43.54 6.45
N LEU A 26 -0.06 44.63 5.86
CA LEU A 26 -0.80 44.58 4.59
C LEU A 26 0.07 44.07 3.45
N SER A 27 1.36 44.45 3.41
CA SER A 27 2.29 43.97 2.40
C SER A 27 2.50 42.46 2.51
N TRP A 28 2.75 41.92 3.71
CA TRP A 28 2.89 40.47 3.91
C TRP A 28 1.61 39.70 3.61
N PHE A 29 0.45 40.26 3.99
CA PHE A 29 -0.83 39.67 3.65
C PHE A 29 -1.06 39.65 2.13
N PHE A 30 -0.70 40.72 1.42
CA PHE A 30 -0.79 40.78 -0.03
C PHE A 30 0.11 39.73 -0.70
N PHE A 31 1.38 39.61 -0.30
CA PHE A 31 2.28 38.57 -0.82
C PHE A 31 1.79 37.15 -0.51
N PHE A 32 1.21 36.93 0.67
CA PHE A 32 0.61 35.65 1.04
C PHE A 32 -0.59 35.30 0.16
N VAL A 33 -1.52 36.25 -0.04
CA VAL A 33 -2.69 36.04 -0.90
C VAL A 33 -2.28 35.83 -2.36
N CYS A 34 -1.34 36.62 -2.89
CA CYS A 34 -0.80 36.42 -4.24
C CYS A 34 -0.11 35.05 -4.39
N GLY A 35 0.67 34.62 -3.40
CA GLY A 35 1.30 33.30 -3.39
C GLY A 35 0.27 32.17 -3.34
N LEU A 36 -0.79 32.33 -2.53
CA LEU A 36 -1.86 31.35 -2.41
C LEU A 36 -2.68 31.25 -3.71
N THR A 37 -3.01 32.37 -4.35
CA THR A 37 -3.75 32.38 -5.61
C THR A 37 -2.92 31.83 -6.76
N LEU A 38 -1.63 32.19 -6.85
CA LEU A 38 -0.69 31.57 -7.79
C LEU A 38 -0.59 30.06 -7.57
N GLY A 39 -0.46 29.61 -6.32
CA GLY A 39 -0.40 28.19 -5.98
C GLY A 39 -1.67 27.44 -6.37
N ILE A 40 -2.84 28.00 -6.09
CA ILE A 40 -4.14 27.42 -6.46
C ILE A 40 -4.29 27.36 -7.99
N ILE A 41 -3.97 28.45 -8.71
CA ILE A 41 -4.01 28.49 -10.18
C ILE A 41 -3.04 27.45 -10.77
N LEU A 42 -1.84 27.32 -10.20
CA LEU A 42 -0.85 26.31 -10.61
C LEU A 42 -1.40 24.90 -10.36
N CYS A 43 -1.99 24.62 -9.20
CA CYS A 43 -2.61 23.33 -8.90
C CYS A 43 -3.77 22.99 -9.85
N PHE A 44 -4.59 23.97 -10.24
CA PHE A 44 -5.66 23.76 -11.22
C PHE A 44 -5.12 23.60 -12.65
N HIS A 45 -4.03 24.30 -13.02
CA HIS A 45 -3.40 24.13 -14.34
C HIS A 45 -2.64 22.81 -14.48
N TYR A 46 -1.99 22.32 -13.42
CA TYR A 46 -1.30 21.02 -13.45
C TYR A 46 -2.26 19.83 -13.43
N LYS A 47 -3.50 20.02 -12.96
CA LYS A 47 -4.56 19.00 -13.11
C LYS A 47 -4.99 18.80 -14.58
N SER A 48 -4.60 19.70 -15.48
CA SER A 48 -4.93 19.68 -16.90
C SER A 48 -3.77 19.25 -17.82
N PHE A 49 -2.60 18.91 -17.25
CA PHE A 49 -1.44 18.54 -18.06
C PHE A 49 -1.41 17.02 -18.29
N SER A 50 -2.11 16.57 -19.33
CA SER A 50 -1.90 15.24 -19.91
C SER A 50 -0.48 15.18 -20.48
N PHE A 51 0.39 14.38 -19.87
CA PHE A 51 1.74 14.12 -20.38
C PHE A 51 1.64 13.32 -21.68
N ASN A 52 1.60 14.01 -22.83
CA ASN A 52 1.64 13.39 -24.14
C ASN A 52 3.13 13.20 -24.52
N LEU A 53 3.72 12.11 -24.03
CA LEU A 53 5.06 11.71 -24.44
C LEU A 53 4.95 11.01 -25.81
N GLN A 54 4.89 11.79 -26.90
CA GLN A 54 5.10 11.24 -28.25
C GLN A 54 6.56 10.80 -28.38
N LEU A 55 6.82 9.52 -28.15
CA LEU A 55 7.99 8.86 -28.72
C LEU A 55 7.70 8.64 -30.21
N ASN A 56 8.26 9.51 -31.04
CA ASN A 56 8.30 9.32 -32.47
C ASN A 56 9.46 8.38 -32.82
N ASN A 57 9.15 7.23 -33.43
CA ASN A 57 9.88 6.53 -34.50
C ASN A 57 9.89 5.01 -34.34
N GLY A 58 9.26 4.33 -35.30
CA GLY A 58 9.38 2.90 -35.53
C GLY A 58 8.25 2.38 -36.42
N GLN A 59 8.38 2.60 -37.74
CA GLN A 59 7.47 2.05 -38.76
C GLN A 59 7.32 0.53 -38.62
N PHE A 60 6.08 0.02 -38.63
CA PHE A 60 5.81 -1.37 -38.98
C PHE A 60 4.56 -1.45 -39.87
N SER A 61 4.75 -2.04 -41.05
CA SER A 61 3.79 -2.21 -42.12
C SER A 61 2.63 -3.13 -41.71
N ILE A 62 1.41 -2.72 -42.04
CA ILE A 62 0.18 -3.49 -41.87
C ILE A 62 0.13 -4.57 -42.96
N PHE A 63 0.19 -5.84 -42.55
CA PHE A 63 -0.29 -6.94 -43.39
C PHE A 63 -1.72 -7.29 -42.95
N THR A 64 -2.69 -6.96 -43.79
CA THR A 64 -4.08 -7.41 -43.66
C THR A 64 -4.19 -8.87 -44.08
N SER A 65 -4.64 -9.74 -43.18
CA SER A 65 -5.15 -11.07 -43.51
C SER A 65 -6.64 -11.12 -43.15
N PRO A 66 -7.52 -11.69 -44.00
CA PRO A 66 -8.96 -11.60 -43.81
C PRO A 66 -9.45 -12.48 -42.66
N SER A 67 -10.37 -11.91 -41.89
CA SER A 67 -11.12 -12.53 -40.81
C SER A 67 -12.09 -13.60 -41.33
N THR A 68 -11.86 -14.85 -40.97
CA THR A 68 -12.86 -15.92 -41.04
C THR A 68 -13.43 -16.14 -39.64
N LEU A 69 -14.70 -15.80 -39.44
CA LEU A 69 -15.47 -16.18 -38.26
C LEU A 69 -15.69 -17.70 -38.26
N PRO A 70 -15.56 -18.38 -37.11
CA PRO A 70 -16.34 -19.57 -36.84
C PRO A 70 -17.33 -19.31 -35.70
N LEU A 71 -18.60 -19.36 -36.10
CA LEU A 71 -19.72 -20.04 -35.45
C LEU A 71 -19.60 -20.30 -33.94
N VAL A 72 -20.33 -19.50 -33.16
CA VAL A 72 -20.67 -19.79 -31.77
C VAL A 72 -21.48 -21.08 -31.72
N THR A 73 -20.88 -22.13 -31.15
CA THR A 73 -21.62 -23.30 -30.68
C THR A 73 -21.56 -23.26 -29.17
N ASN A 74 -22.68 -22.91 -28.53
CA ASN A 74 -22.85 -22.98 -27.09
C ASN A 74 -22.89 -24.47 -26.69
N GLU A 75 -21.74 -25.05 -26.39
CA GLU A 75 -21.68 -26.27 -25.61
C GLU A 75 -21.30 -25.92 -24.17
N ILE A 76 -22.29 -25.98 -23.29
CA ILE A 76 -22.08 -26.09 -21.85
C ILE A 76 -21.56 -27.52 -21.62
N THR A 77 -20.28 -27.75 -21.89
CA THR A 77 -19.55 -28.91 -21.39
C THR A 77 -19.03 -28.56 -20.01
N SER A 78 -19.66 -29.13 -18.98
CA SER A 78 -19.12 -29.23 -17.64
C SER A 78 -17.90 -30.15 -17.67
N ASN A 79 -16.80 -29.66 -18.25
CA ASN A 79 -15.52 -30.36 -18.24
C ASN A 79 -15.00 -30.38 -16.80
N THR A 80 -15.14 -31.52 -16.15
CA THR A 80 -14.31 -31.92 -15.00
C THR A 80 -12.87 -32.10 -15.49
N SER A 81 -12.23 -30.98 -15.82
CA SER A 81 -10.81 -30.92 -16.13
C SER A 81 -10.03 -31.26 -14.87
N HIS A 82 -9.31 -32.38 -14.92
CA HIS A 82 -8.40 -32.76 -13.85
C HIS A 82 -7.26 -31.73 -13.80
N VAL A 83 -7.33 -30.82 -12.84
CA VAL A 83 -6.32 -29.77 -12.65
C VAL A 83 -5.02 -30.40 -12.16
N GLY A 84 -3.98 -30.39 -13.00
CA GLY A 84 -2.64 -30.85 -12.61
C GLY A 84 -1.95 -29.89 -11.63
N LEU A 85 -0.92 -30.35 -10.92
CA LEU A 85 -0.19 -29.52 -9.94
C LEU A 85 0.40 -28.23 -10.56
N LYS A 86 0.94 -28.33 -11.79
CA LYS A 86 1.45 -27.17 -12.52
C LYS A 86 0.36 -26.13 -12.75
N GLU A 87 -0.81 -26.57 -13.19
CA GLU A 87 -1.95 -25.71 -13.44
C GLU A 87 -2.54 -25.14 -12.14
N TYR A 88 -2.47 -25.88 -11.04
CA TYR A 88 -2.84 -25.38 -9.71
C TYR A 88 -1.93 -24.21 -9.28
N VAL A 89 -0.61 -24.35 -9.46
CA VAL A 89 0.38 -23.32 -9.16
C VAL A 89 0.25 -22.12 -10.11
N GLU A 90 0.06 -22.37 -11.41
CA GLU A 90 -0.14 -21.31 -12.41
C GLU A 90 -1.43 -20.53 -12.16
N ARG A 91 -2.52 -21.22 -11.79
CA ARG A 91 -3.78 -20.58 -11.40
C ARG A 91 -3.63 -19.73 -10.14
N ALA A 92 -2.72 -20.07 -9.23
CA ALA A 92 -2.42 -19.23 -8.07
C ALA A 92 -1.73 -17.91 -8.44
N ASN A 93 -1.09 -17.82 -9.62
CA ASN A 93 -0.57 -16.56 -10.15
C ASN A 93 -1.68 -15.67 -10.76
N ASN A 94 -2.86 -16.24 -11.04
CA ASN A 94 -4.01 -15.47 -11.48
C ASN A 94 -4.68 -14.83 -10.27
N VAL A 95 -4.64 -13.52 -10.25
CA VAL A 95 -5.16 -12.71 -9.15
C VAL A 95 -6.71 -12.69 -9.14
N ALA A 96 -7.35 -12.93 -10.29
CA ALA A 96 -8.79 -12.94 -10.40
C ALA A 96 -9.38 -14.25 -9.83
N HIS A 97 -10.20 -14.11 -8.78
CA HIS A 97 -10.96 -15.20 -8.18
C HIS A 97 -12.29 -14.69 -7.60
N ASN A 98 -13.22 -15.60 -7.30
CA ASN A 98 -14.52 -15.30 -6.70
C ASN A 98 -14.63 -15.69 -5.21
N MET A 99 -13.52 -16.08 -4.58
CA MET A 99 -13.49 -16.44 -3.14
C MET A 99 -13.89 -15.27 -2.24
N THR A 100 -14.63 -15.56 -1.17
CA THR A 100 -14.86 -14.60 -0.08
C THR A 100 -13.57 -14.37 0.72
N ASP A 101 -13.55 -13.38 1.62
CA ASP A 101 -12.36 -13.14 2.46
C ASP A 101 -12.09 -14.35 3.37
N GLU A 102 -13.14 -14.98 3.89
CA GLU A 102 -13.04 -16.16 4.76
C GLU A 102 -12.41 -17.34 4.01
N GLU A 103 -12.89 -17.60 2.79
CA GLU A 103 -12.37 -18.66 1.91
C GLU A 103 -10.92 -18.38 1.50
N LEU A 104 -10.64 -17.14 1.10
CA LEU A 104 -9.31 -16.69 0.69
C LEU A 104 -8.31 -16.82 1.86
N LEU A 105 -8.65 -16.29 3.04
CA LEU A 105 -7.79 -16.34 4.23
C LEU A 105 -7.55 -17.79 4.68
N TRP A 106 -8.57 -18.64 4.62
CA TRP A 106 -8.44 -20.06 4.96
C TRP A 106 -7.58 -20.83 3.94
N ARG A 107 -7.74 -20.56 2.65
CA ARG A 107 -6.91 -21.18 1.61
C ARG A 107 -5.47 -20.70 1.70
N ALA A 108 -5.25 -19.41 1.90
CA ALA A 108 -3.92 -18.81 1.98
C ALA A 108 -3.15 -19.22 3.25
N SER A 109 -3.85 -19.65 4.31
CA SER A 109 -3.20 -20.19 5.52
C SER A 109 -2.75 -21.64 5.37
N MET A 110 -3.13 -22.34 4.29
CA MET A 110 -2.64 -23.68 4.01
C MET A 110 -1.15 -23.66 3.71
N THR A 111 -0.38 -24.35 4.53
CA THR A 111 1.09 -24.45 4.36
C THR A 111 1.49 -25.92 4.17
N PRO A 112 2.23 -26.26 3.11
CA PRO A 112 2.70 -27.63 2.91
C PRO A 112 3.66 -28.00 4.03
N ARG A 113 3.51 -29.20 4.60
CA ARG A 113 4.47 -29.73 5.59
C ARG A 113 5.75 -30.25 4.94
N ILE A 114 5.68 -30.59 3.65
CA ILE A 114 6.85 -30.93 2.84
C ILE A 114 7.36 -29.62 2.22
N GLN A 115 8.54 -29.19 2.63
CA GLN A 115 9.13 -27.92 2.19
C GLN A 115 9.74 -28.00 0.79
N GLU A 116 10.11 -29.21 0.36
CA GLU A 116 10.66 -29.44 -0.97
C GLU A 116 9.56 -29.36 -2.03
N PHE A 117 9.70 -28.42 -2.95
CA PHE A 117 8.78 -28.29 -4.08
C PHE A 117 9.08 -29.39 -5.11
N PRO A 118 8.05 -30.08 -5.64
CA PRO A 118 8.24 -31.10 -6.69
C PRO A 118 8.51 -30.48 -8.07
N PHE A 119 8.84 -29.18 -8.11
CA PHE A 119 9.13 -28.41 -9.32
C PHE A 119 10.15 -27.32 -8.99
N HIS A 120 10.81 -26.79 -10.03
CA HIS A 120 11.78 -25.71 -9.87
C HIS A 120 11.06 -24.42 -9.43
N ASN A 121 11.20 -24.07 -8.15
CA ASN A 121 10.60 -22.87 -7.56
C ASN A 121 11.67 -21.77 -7.43
N VAL A 122 11.43 -20.62 -8.07
CA VAL A 122 12.28 -19.43 -7.92
C VAL A 122 11.65 -18.51 -6.88
N PRO A 123 12.33 -18.21 -5.76
CA PRO A 123 11.80 -17.32 -4.76
C PRO A 123 11.53 -15.91 -5.29
N LYS A 124 10.38 -15.34 -4.91
CA LYS A 124 9.92 -14.02 -5.34
C LYS A 124 9.70 -13.09 -4.17
N VAL A 125 9.79 -11.79 -4.46
CA VAL A 125 9.28 -10.72 -3.60
C VAL A 125 7.91 -10.29 -4.11
N ALA A 126 6.90 -10.33 -3.25
CA ALA A 126 5.57 -9.83 -3.50
C ALA A 126 5.50 -8.33 -3.17
N PHE A 127 5.30 -7.51 -4.20
CA PHE A 127 5.05 -6.08 -4.07
C PHE A 127 3.54 -5.84 -4.04
N MET A 128 3.04 -5.43 -2.88
CA MET A 128 1.61 -5.24 -2.62
C MET A 128 1.31 -3.74 -2.54
N PHE A 129 0.51 -3.24 -3.46
CA PHE A 129 0.12 -1.85 -3.55
C PHE A 129 -1.29 -1.66 -3.01
N LEU A 130 -1.43 -0.88 -1.95
CA LEU A 130 -2.72 -0.40 -1.45
C LEU A 130 -2.92 1.02 -1.95
N THR A 131 -3.84 1.21 -2.90
CA THR A 131 -4.05 2.50 -3.59
C THR A 131 -5.50 2.95 -3.50
N ARG A 132 -5.75 4.26 -3.66
CA ARG A 132 -7.11 4.78 -3.85
C ARG A 132 -7.58 4.76 -5.31
N GLY A 133 -6.65 4.70 -6.25
CA GLY A 133 -6.91 4.74 -7.69
C GLY A 133 -5.74 4.13 -8.46
N PRO A 134 -5.27 4.73 -9.57
CA PRO A 134 -4.15 4.19 -10.32
C PRO A 134 -2.85 4.28 -9.53
N VAL A 135 -1.88 3.42 -9.87
CA VAL A 135 -0.51 3.55 -9.38
C VAL A 135 0.15 4.71 -10.13
N LEU A 136 0.06 5.93 -9.58
CA LEU A 136 0.51 7.17 -10.26
C LEU A 136 1.97 7.10 -10.75
N LEU A 137 2.82 6.42 -9.98
CA LEU A 137 4.24 6.26 -10.30
C LEU A 137 4.53 4.94 -11.04
N ALA A 138 3.54 4.36 -11.73
CA ALA A 138 3.70 3.14 -12.51
C ALA A 138 4.90 3.19 -13.47
N PRO A 139 5.19 4.27 -14.22
CA PRO A 139 6.36 4.32 -15.11
C PRO A 139 7.70 4.17 -14.38
N LEU A 140 7.80 4.62 -13.12
CA LEU A 140 9.00 4.42 -12.31
C LEU A 140 9.13 2.96 -11.89
N TRP A 141 8.03 2.36 -11.43
CA TRP A 141 7.98 0.96 -11.06
C TRP A 141 8.23 0.03 -12.26
N GLU A 142 7.72 0.36 -13.44
CA GLU A 142 8.01 -0.36 -14.69
C GLU A 142 9.51 -0.36 -15.01
N LYS A 143 10.21 0.76 -14.81
CA LYS A 143 11.67 0.82 -14.93
C LYS A 143 12.37 -0.02 -13.87
N PHE A 144 11.89 0.03 -12.62
CA PHE A 144 12.43 -0.75 -11.51
C PHE A 144 12.34 -2.26 -11.78
N PHE A 145 11.22 -2.75 -12.32
CA PHE A 145 10.96 -4.17 -12.58
C PHE A 145 11.52 -4.68 -13.93
N LYS A 146 12.00 -3.79 -14.80
CA LYS A 146 12.40 -4.13 -16.16
C LYS A 146 13.59 -5.11 -16.16
N GLY A 147 13.36 -6.30 -16.70
CA GLY A 147 14.38 -7.35 -16.84
C GLY A 147 14.39 -8.37 -15.71
N HIS A 148 13.50 -8.24 -14.71
CA HIS A 148 13.49 -9.10 -13.52
C HIS A 148 12.24 -9.99 -13.42
N LYS A 149 11.56 -10.25 -14.55
CA LYS A 149 10.37 -11.12 -14.60
C LYS A 149 10.71 -12.49 -13.98
N GLY A 150 9.83 -12.98 -13.11
CA GLY A 150 10.00 -14.25 -12.40
C GLY A 150 10.63 -14.14 -11.01
N LEU A 151 11.20 -12.98 -10.64
CA LEU A 151 11.75 -12.71 -9.31
C LEU A 151 10.81 -11.88 -8.42
N TYR A 152 9.67 -11.46 -8.97
CA TYR A 152 8.69 -10.66 -8.26
C TYR A 152 7.27 -10.99 -8.73
N SER A 153 6.31 -10.62 -7.90
CA SER A 153 4.88 -10.58 -8.21
C SER A 153 4.30 -9.27 -7.72
N ILE A 154 3.26 -8.77 -8.39
CA ILE A 154 2.59 -7.51 -8.06
C ILE A 154 1.13 -7.80 -7.73
N TYR A 155 0.65 -7.21 -6.65
CA TYR A 155 -0.76 -7.25 -6.23
C TYR A 155 -1.23 -5.84 -5.95
N VAL A 156 -2.39 -5.46 -6.49
CA VAL A 156 -2.94 -4.10 -6.32
C VAL A 156 -4.32 -4.21 -5.70
N HIS A 157 -4.51 -3.57 -4.55
CA HIS A 157 -5.82 -3.33 -3.97
C HIS A 157 -6.17 -1.86 -4.18
N SER A 158 -7.14 -1.59 -5.04
CA SER A 158 -7.62 -0.24 -5.36
C SER A 158 -9.05 -0.02 -4.87
N ASP A 159 -9.52 1.22 -4.83
CA ASP A 159 -10.93 1.49 -4.54
C ASP A 159 -11.83 0.76 -5.57
N PRO A 160 -12.89 0.05 -5.16
CA PRO A 160 -13.78 -0.66 -6.09
C PRO A 160 -14.51 0.24 -7.08
N SER A 161 -14.63 1.54 -6.81
CA SER A 161 -15.17 2.52 -7.76
C SER A 161 -14.20 2.84 -8.90
N PHE A 162 -12.92 2.53 -8.73
CA PHE A 162 -11.89 2.70 -9.77
C PHE A 162 -11.87 1.49 -10.71
N ASN A 163 -12.38 1.69 -11.92
CA ASN A 163 -12.56 0.64 -12.93
C ASN A 163 -11.75 0.85 -14.22
N GLU A 164 -10.78 1.77 -14.21
CA GLU A 164 -9.94 1.95 -15.39
C GLU A 164 -8.99 0.77 -15.56
N PRO A 165 -8.91 0.19 -16.78
CA PRO A 165 -7.97 -0.87 -17.07
C PRO A 165 -6.56 -0.31 -17.21
N GLU A 166 -5.58 -1.06 -16.72
CA GLU A 166 -4.17 -0.76 -16.99
C GLU A 166 -3.83 -1.14 -18.44
N PRO A 167 -2.86 -0.49 -19.10
CA PRO A 167 -2.43 -0.90 -20.44
C PRO A 167 -1.85 -2.32 -20.44
N GLU A 168 -2.11 -3.12 -21.49
CA GLU A 168 -1.66 -4.52 -21.59
C GLU A 168 -0.14 -4.71 -21.42
N PHE A 169 0.64 -3.71 -21.83
CA PHE A 169 2.11 -3.73 -21.71
C PHE A 169 2.61 -3.39 -20.30
N SER A 170 1.74 -2.88 -19.41
CA SER A 170 2.13 -2.48 -18.07
C SER A 170 2.37 -3.68 -17.17
N VAL A 171 3.34 -3.57 -16.27
CA VAL A 171 3.59 -4.59 -15.24
C VAL A 171 2.42 -4.75 -14.26
N PHE A 172 1.54 -3.74 -14.18
CA PHE A 172 0.33 -3.72 -13.35
C PHE A 172 -0.90 -4.33 -14.03
N HIS A 173 -0.81 -4.67 -15.33
CA HIS A 173 -1.92 -5.29 -16.05
C HIS A 173 -2.33 -6.62 -15.41
N GLY A 174 -3.64 -6.77 -15.14
CA GLY A 174 -4.20 -7.97 -14.50
C GLY A 174 -3.72 -8.23 -13.07
N ARG A 175 -3.15 -7.23 -12.39
CA ARG A 175 -2.62 -7.37 -11.01
C ARG A 175 -3.59 -6.92 -9.91
N ARG A 176 -4.77 -6.43 -10.29
CA ARG A 176 -5.79 -5.95 -9.35
C ARG A 176 -6.49 -7.13 -8.67
N ILE A 177 -6.42 -7.19 -7.34
CA ILE A 177 -7.12 -8.19 -6.52
C ILE A 177 -8.61 -7.83 -6.40
N PRO A 178 -9.50 -8.79 -6.12
CA PRO A 178 -10.86 -8.48 -5.68
C PRO A 178 -10.81 -7.55 -4.45
N SER A 179 -11.15 -6.27 -4.63
CA SER A 179 -10.92 -5.22 -3.64
C SER A 179 -12.23 -4.81 -2.95
N LYS A 180 -12.14 -4.28 -1.73
CA LYS A 180 -13.29 -3.74 -0.97
C LYS A 180 -13.03 -2.27 -0.62
N LYS A 181 -14.08 -1.53 -0.26
CA LYS A 181 -13.93 -0.12 0.13
C LYS A 181 -13.07 -0.01 1.39
N VAL A 182 -12.12 0.92 1.37
CA VAL A 182 -11.22 1.20 2.50
C VAL A 182 -11.44 2.60 3.00
N GLU A 183 -11.56 2.74 4.31
CA GLU A 183 -11.70 4.03 4.98
C GLU A 183 -10.44 4.32 5.78
N TRP A 184 -9.88 5.51 5.59
CA TRP A 184 -8.62 5.86 6.22
C TRP A 184 -8.78 5.89 7.74
N GLY A 185 -7.93 5.14 8.43
CA GLY A 185 -7.96 5.05 9.87
C GLY A 185 -8.95 4.04 10.46
N HIS A 186 -9.65 3.27 9.62
CA HIS A 186 -10.59 2.26 10.08
C HIS A 186 -10.00 0.85 9.94
N ALA A 187 -10.65 -0.13 10.59
CA ALA A 187 -10.27 -1.54 10.52
C ALA A 187 -10.27 -2.08 9.08
N SER A 188 -11.07 -1.50 8.18
CA SER A 188 -11.10 -1.83 6.75
C SER A 188 -9.75 -1.68 6.06
N MET A 189 -8.86 -0.85 6.59
CA MET A 189 -7.48 -0.74 6.10
C MET A 189 -6.66 -2.00 6.41
N ILE A 190 -6.73 -2.50 7.65
CA ILE A 190 -6.10 -3.78 8.02
C ILE A 190 -6.72 -4.94 7.23
N GLU A 191 -8.04 -4.91 6.97
CA GLU A 191 -8.70 -5.93 6.14
C GLU A 191 -8.16 -5.93 4.71
N ALA A 192 -7.91 -4.76 4.12
CA ALA A 192 -7.30 -4.66 2.80
C ALA A 192 -5.85 -5.16 2.77
N GLU A 193 -5.06 -4.87 3.79
CA GLU A 193 -3.70 -5.39 3.95
C GLU A 193 -3.70 -6.92 4.09
N ARG A 194 -4.58 -7.48 4.92
CA ARG A 194 -4.76 -8.94 5.05
C ARG A 194 -5.21 -9.57 3.74
N ARG A 195 -6.04 -8.89 2.96
CA ARG A 195 -6.49 -9.36 1.63
C ARG A 195 -5.37 -9.37 0.61
N LEU A 196 -4.53 -8.34 0.60
CA LEU A 196 -3.31 -8.29 -0.21
C LEU A 196 -2.36 -9.44 0.15
N LEU A 197 -2.07 -9.62 1.45
CA LEU A 197 -1.25 -10.72 1.95
C LEU A 197 -1.80 -12.08 1.54
N ALA A 198 -3.11 -12.30 1.74
CA ALA A 198 -3.72 -13.58 1.42
C ALA A 198 -3.68 -13.90 -0.08
N ASN A 199 -3.92 -12.91 -0.95
CA ASN A 199 -3.73 -13.08 -2.39
C ASN A 199 -2.28 -13.39 -2.76
N ALA A 200 -1.33 -12.68 -2.14
CA ALA A 200 0.09 -12.89 -2.38
C ALA A 200 0.59 -14.26 -1.89
N LEU A 201 0.01 -14.79 -0.81
CA LEU A 201 0.35 -16.08 -0.23
C LEU A 201 -0.12 -17.26 -1.08
N LEU A 202 -1.10 -17.09 -1.96
CA LEU A 202 -1.52 -18.15 -2.88
C LEU A 202 -0.37 -18.58 -3.81
N ASP A 203 0.53 -17.66 -4.19
CA ASP A 203 1.77 -18.01 -4.90
C ASP A 203 2.81 -18.51 -3.89
N PHE A 204 3.12 -19.82 -3.96
CA PHE A 204 4.12 -20.46 -3.11
C PHE A 204 5.55 -19.99 -3.41
N SER A 205 5.80 -19.35 -4.55
CA SER A 205 7.10 -18.74 -4.85
C SER A 205 7.36 -17.48 -4.03
N ASN A 206 6.32 -16.80 -3.54
CA ASN A 206 6.48 -15.58 -2.75
C ASN A 206 7.01 -15.88 -1.35
N GLN A 207 8.19 -15.33 -1.05
CA GLN A 207 8.89 -15.51 0.22
C GLN A 207 8.92 -14.23 1.05
N ARG A 208 8.93 -13.06 0.40
CA ARG A 208 8.97 -11.74 1.05
C ARG A 208 7.80 -10.89 0.58
N PHE A 209 7.22 -10.11 1.47
CA PHE A 209 5.98 -9.37 1.25
C PHE A 209 6.18 -7.91 1.63
N VAL A 210 6.12 -7.01 0.65
CA VAL A 210 6.38 -5.58 0.82
C VAL A 210 5.07 -4.82 0.58
N LEU A 211 4.61 -4.06 1.58
CA LEU A 211 3.43 -3.21 1.46
C LEU A 211 3.83 -1.78 1.04
N LEU A 212 3.15 -1.25 0.03
CA LEU A 212 3.42 0.05 -0.59
C LEU A 212 2.11 0.82 -0.84
N SER A 213 2.20 2.15 -0.89
CA SER A 213 1.13 3.03 -1.38
C SER A 213 1.40 3.49 -2.81
N GLU A 214 0.43 4.20 -3.41
CA GLU A 214 0.57 4.82 -4.73
C GLU A 214 1.68 5.89 -4.82
N THR A 215 2.15 6.40 -3.67
CA THR A 215 3.21 7.42 -3.58
C THR A 215 4.58 6.87 -3.24
N CYS A 216 4.71 5.58 -2.93
CA CYS A 216 6.00 4.97 -2.63
C CYS A 216 6.90 4.89 -3.87
N ILE A 217 8.20 5.08 -3.65
CA ILE A 217 9.23 4.93 -4.68
C ILE A 217 10.37 4.03 -4.19
N PRO A 218 10.97 3.21 -5.08
CA PRO A 218 12.19 2.49 -4.74
C PRO A 218 13.38 3.48 -4.73
N LEU A 219 14.21 3.40 -3.69
CA LEU A 219 15.43 4.22 -3.57
C LEU A 219 16.69 3.52 -4.11
N TYR A 220 16.63 2.20 -4.23
CA TYR A 220 17.69 1.35 -4.76
C TYR A 220 17.16 0.54 -5.95
N ASN A 221 18.06 0.01 -6.77
CA ASN A 221 17.68 -0.83 -7.90
C ASN A 221 17.11 -2.19 -7.42
N PHE A 222 16.43 -2.89 -8.34
CA PHE A 222 15.77 -4.16 -8.02
C PHE A 222 16.75 -5.22 -7.49
N SER A 223 17.90 -5.40 -8.13
CA SER A 223 18.86 -6.44 -7.76
C SER A 223 19.36 -6.24 -6.32
N THR A 224 19.59 -4.99 -5.91
CA THR A 224 19.97 -4.64 -4.54
C THR A 224 18.86 -4.99 -3.55
N ILE A 225 17.62 -4.56 -3.80
CA ILE A 225 16.48 -4.81 -2.90
C ILE A 225 16.19 -6.31 -2.82
N TYR A 226 16.10 -6.99 -3.96
CA TYR A 226 15.84 -8.42 -4.02
C TYR A 226 16.89 -9.21 -3.24
N SER A 227 18.18 -8.96 -3.49
CA SER A 227 19.26 -9.68 -2.80
C SER A 227 19.26 -9.41 -1.29
N TYR A 228 18.99 -8.17 -0.88
CA TYR A 228 18.91 -7.80 0.54
C TYR A 228 17.77 -8.52 1.25
N LEU A 229 16.56 -8.49 0.68
CA LEU A 229 15.39 -9.12 1.29
C LEU A 229 15.50 -10.65 1.27
N MET A 230 15.91 -11.25 0.15
CA MET A 230 16.02 -12.70 0.02
C MET A 230 17.09 -13.31 0.94
N ASN A 231 18.17 -12.58 1.23
CA ASN A 231 19.24 -13.05 2.11
C ASN A 231 19.03 -12.67 3.59
N SER A 232 18.02 -11.85 3.90
CA SER A 232 17.73 -11.46 5.28
C SER A 232 17.15 -12.66 6.07
N THR A 233 17.46 -12.71 7.36
CA THR A 233 16.78 -13.61 8.32
C THR A 233 15.80 -12.85 9.22
N GLN A 234 15.54 -11.58 8.91
CA GLN A 234 14.73 -10.68 9.71
C GLN A 234 13.47 -10.25 8.94
N ASN A 235 12.49 -9.79 9.72
CA ASN A 235 11.28 -9.10 9.29
C ASN A 235 11.43 -7.61 9.60
N PHE A 236 11.00 -6.73 8.70
CA PHE A 236 11.10 -5.28 8.88
C PHE A 236 9.72 -4.68 9.17
N VAL A 237 9.34 -4.72 10.45
CA VAL A 237 8.10 -4.13 10.98
C VAL A 237 8.46 -3.15 12.10
N GLU A 238 7.88 -1.95 12.09
CA GLU A 238 8.10 -0.97 13.15
C GLU A 238 7.18 -1.27 14.34
N ALA A 239 7.76 -1.37 15.54
CA ALA A 239 7.00 -1.59 16.76
C ALA A 239 7.69 -0.95 17.97
N TYR A 240 7.12 0.14 18.50
CA TYR A 240 7.65 0.88 19.63
C TYR A 240 6.54 1.31 20.58
N ASP A 241 6.91 1.62 21.83
CA ASP A 241 5.97 2.10 22.82
C ASP A 241 5.97 3.64 22.84
N LEU A 242 4.90 4.25 22.31
CA LEU A 242 4.78 5.69 22.23
C LEU A 242 3.83 6.23 23.32
N PRO A 243 4.31 7.09 24.24
CA PRO A 243 3.45 7.83 25.17
C PRO A 243 2.52 8.82 24.45
N GLY A 244 1.42 9.20 25.10
CA GLY A 244 0.53 10.27 24.61
C GLY A 244 -0.68 9.77 23.80
N PRO A 245 -1.50 10.71 23.27
CA PRO A 245 -2.83 10.42 22.74
C PRO A 245 -2.82 9.57 21.46
N VAL A 246 -1.75 9.65 20.66
CA VAL A 246 -1.63 8.92 19.38
C VAL A 246 -0.96 7.55 19.51
N GLY A 247 -0.41 7.23 20.69
CA GLY A 247 0.20 5.94 21.00
C GLY A 247 -0.59 5.18 22.07
N ARG A 248 -0.10 5.15 23.32
CA ARG A 248 -0.78 4.52 24.46
C ARG A 248 -2.20 5.02 24.70
N GLY A 249 -2.50 6.28 24.37
CA GLY A 249 -3.84 6.85 24.54
C GLY A 249 -4.92 6.20 23.66
N ARG A 250 -4.53 5.46 22.61
CA ARG A 250 -5.45 4.70 21.76
C ARG A 250 -5.77 3.30 22.29
N TYR A 251 -5.05 2.85 23.32
CA TYR A 251 -5.34 1.57 23.95
C TYR A 251 -6.66 1.67 24.73
N SER A 252 -7.61 0.79 24.40
CA SER A 252 -8.85 0.63 25.18
C SER A 252 -8.66 -0.42 26.26
N ILE A 253 -9.07 -0.11 27.50
CA ILE A 253 -9.02 -1.06 28.61
C ILE A 253 -9.83 -2.34 28.34
N HIS A 254 -10.87 -2.23 27.49
CA HIS A 254 -11.70 -3.35 27.06
C HIS A 254 -10.98 -4.36 26.15
N MET A 255 -9.78 -4.04 25.67
CA MET A 255 -8.93 -5.00 24.94
C MET A 255 -8.29 -6.02 25.88
N SER A 256 -8.20 -5.73 27.19
CA SER A 256 -7.76 -6.69 28.20
C SER A 256 -8.86 -7.74 28.46
N PRO A 257 -8.53 -9.03 28.65
CA PRO A 257 -7.20 -9.61 28.81
C PRO A 257 -6.52 -10.05 27.50
N ILE A 258 -7.19 -9.92 26.35
CA ILE A 258 -6.70 -10.42 25.04
C ILE A 258 -5.40 -9.71 24.64
N ILE A 259 -5.41 -8.37 24.68
CA ILE A 259 -4.25 -7.51 24.44
C ILE A 259 -3.99 -6.74 25.74
N LYS A 260 -2.90 -7.08 26.42
CA LYS A 260 -2.48 -6.35 27.62
C LYS A 260 -1.85 -5.03 27.20
N ARG A 261 -2.00 -3.97 28.01
CA ARG A 261 -1.37 -2.66 27.77
C ARG A 261 0.12 -2.76 27.46
N ARG A 262 0.86 -3.66 28.12
CA ARG A 262 2.29 -3.88 27.87
C ARG A 262 2.64 -4.44 26.49
N GLN A 263 1.66 -5.03 25.79
CA GLN A 263 1.78 -5.57 24.44
C GLN A 263 1.35 -4.54 23.37
N TRP A 264 0.69 -3.45 23.77
CA TRP A 264 0.30 -2.38 22.85
C TRP A 264 1.52 -1.65 22.33
N ARG A 265 1.68 -1.58 21.02
CA ARG A 265 2.77 -0.89 20.33
C ARG A 265 2.20 -0.04 19.21
N LYS A 266 2.90 1.03 18.90
CA LYS A 266 2.71 1.82 17.69
C LYS A 266 3.74 1.37 16.66
N GLY A 267 3.38 1.42 15.39
CA GLY A 267 4.29 1.21 14.29
C GLY A 267 4.09 2.21 13.17
N SER A 268 4.51 1.74 12.00
CA SER A 268 4.24 2.28 10.68
C SER A 268 3.33 1.28 9.95
N GLN A 269 2.50 1.80 9.05
CA GLN A 269 1.71 0.98 8.13
C GLN A 269 2.59 0.17 7.18
N TRP A 270 3.68 0.75 6.70
CA TRP A 270 4.60 0.08 5.79
C TRP A 270 5.41 -0.98 6.52
N PHE A 271 5.49 -2.15 5.90
CA PHE A 271 6.26 -3.28 6.39
C PHE A 271 6.91 -4.05 5.24
N GLU A 272 7.95 -4.79 5.60
CA GLU A 272 8.33 -6.01 4.91
C GLU A 272 8.27 -7.18 5.90
N MET A 273 7.77 -8.32 5.45
CA MET A 273 7.82 -9.56 6.21
C MET A 273 8.07 -10.77 5.33
N ASP A 274 8.57 -11.84 5.94
CA ASP A 274 8.67 -13.16 5.36
C ASP A 274 7.31 -13.87 5.29
N ARG A 275 7.32 -15.04 4.66
CA ARG A 275 6.13 -15.86 4.45
C ARG A 275 5.51 -16.38 5.75
N ASP A 276 6.33 -16.76 6.72
CA ASP A 276 5.85 -17.34 7.97
C ASP A 276 5.07 -16.29 8.78
N LEU A 277 5.63 -15.08 8.90
CA LEU A 277 4.95 -13.97 9.57
C LEU A 277 3.69 -13.54 8.80
N ALA A 278 3.72 -13.51 7.46
CA ALA A 278 2.54 -13.23 6.65
C ALA A 278 1.40 -14.22 6.92
N ILE A 279 1.71 -15.52 7.03
CA ILE A 279 0.75 -16.57 7.37
C ILE A 279 0.15 -16.32 8.76
N GLU A 280 0.95 -15.99 9.77
CA GLU A 280 0.47 -15.66 11.12
C GLU A 280 -0.49 -14.46 11.11
N VAL A 281 -0.16 -13.40 10.35
CA VAL A 281 -1.00 -12.20 10.22
C VAL A 281 -2.38 -12.54 9.63
N ILE A 282 -2.43 -13.29 8.53
CA ILE A 282 -3.71 -13.64 7.91
C ILE A 282 -4.51 -14.69 8.70
N SER A 283 -3.82 -15.52 9.48
CA SER A 283 -4.41 -16.58 10.30
C SER A 283 -4.88 -16.09 11.66
N ASP A 284 -4.53 -14.86 12.06
CA ASP A 284 -4.93 -14.32 13.35
C ASP A 284 -6.46 -14.28 13.49
N ARG A 285 -6.94 -14.98 14.53
CA ARG A 285 -8.34 -15.03 14.97
C ARG A 285 -8.54 -14.42 16.36
N LYS A 286 -7.47 -13.90 16.98
CA LYS A 286 -7.47 -13.45 18.37
C LYS A 286 -7.35 -11.93 18.48
N TYR A 287 -6.36 -11.33 17.83
CA TYR A 287 -6.02 -9.93 18.05
C TYR A 287 -6.83 -9.00 17.14
N PHE A 288 -6.90 -9.31 15.85
CA PHE A 288 -7.59 -8.50 14.85
C PHE A 288 -9.09 -8.31 15.16
N PRO A 289 -9.88 -9.35 15.52
CA PRO A 289 -11.28 -9.13 15.90
C PRO A 289 -11.45 -8.20 17.11
N CYS A 290 -10.52 -8.29 18.08
CA CYS A 290 -10.50 -7.42 19.25
C CYS A 290 -10.18 -5.96 18.87
N ILE A 291 -9.14 -5.76 18.05
CA ILE A 291 -8.71 -4.46 17.51
C ILE A 291 -9.82 -3.83 16.67
N SER A 292 -10.37 -4.58 15.70
CA SER A 292 -11.41 -4.12 14.78
C SER A 292 -12.67 -3.64 15.51
N LYS A 293 -13.08 -4.34 16.56
CA LYS A 293 -14.25 -3.97 17.35
C LYS A 293 -14.04 -2.76 18.26
N LEU A 294 -12.84 -2.57 18.80
CA LEU A 294 -12.58 -1.63 19.90
C LEU A 294 -11.81 -0.37 19.50
N LEU A 295 -11.17 -0.36 18.33
CA LEU A 295 -10.54 0.86 17.79
C LEU A 295 -11.53 1.59 16.89
N GLN A 296 -12.03 2.72 17.38
CA GLN A 296 -12.72 3.72 16.57
C GLN A 296 -11.76 4.89 16.32
N GLY A 297 -11.38 5.10 15.05
CA GLY A 297 -10.60 6.25 14.62
C GLY A 297 -9.09 6.01 14.45
N PHE A 298 -8.59 6.40 13.28
CA PHE A 298 -7.19 6.51 12.86
C PHE A 298 -6.25 5.38 13.28
N LEU A 299 -6.51 4.15 12.87
CA LEU A 299 -5.48 3.12 12.70
C LEU A 299 -4.40 3.64 11.72
N LEU A 300 -3.29 4.10 12.27
CA LEU A 300 -1.99 4.03 11.61
C LEU A 300 -1.31 2.91 12.38
N CYS A 301 -1.19 1.74 11.74
CA CYS A 301 -0.50 0.57 12.30
C CYS A 301 0.83 1.00 12.91
#